data_AF-A0A139DAX5-F1
#
_entry.id   AF-A0A139DAX5-F1
#
_cell.length_a   1.000
_cell.length_b   1.000
_cell.length_c   1.000
_cell.angle_alpha   90.00
_cell.angle_beta   90.00
_cell.angle_gamma   90.00
#
_symmetry.space_group_name_H-M   'P 1'
#
loop_
_entity.id
_entity.type
_entity.pdbx_description
1 polymer ?
#
loop_
_entity_poly.entity_id
_entity_poly.type
_entity_poly.pdbx_seq_one_letter_code
_entity_poly.pdbx_strand_id
1 'polypeptide(L)'
;RNDQEGRVLFDKLTRVTERFLDVALQYVGIVPYDEAVKKAVQRQKAFLDAYPRARASSAIRTLAEKVDNWPLPTTPRGHLEFFVERLIEA
;
A
#
# COMPACT_ATOMS: atom_id res chain seq x y z
N ARG A 1 13.78 6.10 -9.56
CA ARG A 1 12.56 6.69 -9.00
C ARG A 1 12.78 6.89 -7.52
N ASN A 2 12.81 8.14 -7.07
CA ASN A 2 13.11 8.54 -5.70
C ASN A 2 11.82 8.88 -4.92
N ASP A 3 11.92 9.08 -3.61
CA ASP A 3 10.75 9.30 -2.74
C ASP A 3 9.95 10.56 -3.10
N GLN A 4 10.61 11.55 -3.70
CA GLN A 4 9.99 12.79 -4.15
C GLN A 4 8.99 12.55 -5.29
N GLU A 5 9.31 11.65 -6.22
CA GLU A 5 8.41 11.29 -7.33
C GLU A 5 7.07 10.70 -6.82
N GLY A 6 7.11 9.93 -5.72
CA GLY A 6 5.90 9.35 -5.12
C GLY A 6 4.93 10.39 -4.60
N ARG A 7 5.45 11.41 -3.90
CA ARG A 7 4.63 12.53 -3.41
C ARG A 7 4.07 13.36 -4.55
N VAL A 8 4.89 13.67 -5.56
CA VAL A 8 4.43 14.43 -6.74
C VAL A 8 3.31 13.70 -7.49
N LEU A 9 3.38 12.38 -7.60
CA LEU A 9 2.30 11.58 -8.21
C LEU A 9 1.04 11.60 -7.35
N PHE A 10 1.18 11.45 -6.03
CA PHE A 10 0.06 11.52 -5.11
C PHE A 10 -0.66 12.87 -5.19
N ASP A 11 0.08 13.98 -5.17
CA ASP A 11 -0.49 15.33 -5.26
C ASP A 11 -1.28 15.54 -6.56
N LYS A 12 -0.84 14.93 -7.67
CA LYS A 12 -1.59 14.96 -8.93
C LYS A 12 -2.92 14.21 -8.82
N LEU A 13 -2.91 13.04 -8.19
CA LEU A 13 -4.13 12.26 -7.97
C LEU A 13 -5.09 13.01 -7.06
N THR A 14 -4.59 13.55 -5.94
CA THR A 14 -5.38 14.34 -4.98
C THR A 14 -6.08 15.51 -5.67
N ARG A 15 -5.38 16.28 -6.51
CA ARG A 15 -6.00 17.41 -7.23
C ARG A 15 -7.13 16.98 -8.18
N VAL A 16 -6.99 15.83 -8.82
CA VAL A 16 -8.04 15.32 -9.71
C VAL A 16 -9.23 14.84 -8.88
N THR A 17 -8.97 14.11 -7.80
CA THR A 17 -10.06 13.63 -6.94
C THR A 17 -10.78 14.79 -6.25
N GLU A 18 -10.09 15.79 -5.70
CA GLU A 18 -10.71 16.99 -5.10
C GLU A 18 -11.64 17.74 -6.07
N ARG A 19 -11.32 17.73 -7.36
CA ARG A 19 -12.13 18.42 -8.37
C ARG A 19 -13.40 17.67 -8.75
N PHE A 20 -13.36 16.34 -8.73
CA PHE A 20 -14.40 15.51 -9.34
C PHE A 20 -15.11 14.56 -8.38
N LEU A 21 -14.56 14.35 -7.19
CA LEU A 21 -15.00 13.35 -6.21
C LEU A 21 -14.95 13.93 -4.79
N ASP A 22 -15.91 13.58 -3.96
CA ASP A 22 -15.89 13.91 -2.53
C ASP A 22 -15.19 12.76 -1.75
N VAL A 23 -13.86 12.68 -1.88
CA VAL A 23 -13.05 11.61 -1.26
C VAL A 23 -11.77 12.16 -0.63
N ALA A 24 -11.36 11.56 0.49
CA ALA A 24 -10.09 11.86 1.15
C ALA A 24 -9.05 10.78 0.82
N LEU A 25 -8.00 11.15 0.09
CA LEU A 25 -6.87 10.26 -0.19
C LEU A 25 -5.82 10.34 0.91
N GLN A 26 -5.18 9.20 1.22
CA GLN A 26 -4.08 9.13 2.18
C GLN A 26 -2.82 8.57 1.50
N TYR A 27 -1.70 9.28 1.63
CA TYR A 27 -0.42 8.83 1.11
C TYR A 27 0.27 7.89 2.10
N VAL A 28 0.41 6.61 1.73
CA VAL A 28 1.02 5.59 2.60
C VAL A 28 2.53 5.46 2.34
N GLY A 29 2.98 5.65 1.09
CA GLY A 29 4.40 5.62 0.72
C GLY A 29 4.63 5.28 -0.76
N ILE A 30 5.86 4.88 -1.07
CA ILE A 30 6.31 4.53 -2.42
C ILE A 30 7.23 3.31 -2.38
N VAL A 31 7.12 2.45 -3.39
CA VAL A 31 8.10 1.39 -3.67
C VAL A 31 8.95 1.83 -4.86
N PRO A 32 10.27 2.02 -4.69
CA PRO A 32 11.13 2.47 -5.78
C PRO A 32 11.30 1.36 -6.82
N TYR A 33 11.59 1.76 -8.06
CA TYR A 33 12.04 0.82 -9.07
C TYR A 33 13.34 0.14 -8.63
N ASP A 34 13.37 -1.19 -8.69
CA ASP A 34 14.49 -1.99 -8.23
C ASP A 34 14.66 -3.25 -9.10
N GLU A 35 15.85 -3.42 -9.67
CA GLU A 35 16.21 -4.59 -10.47
C GLU A 35 16.13 -5.90 -9.68
N ALA A 36 16.25 -5.84 -8.34
CA ALA A 36 16.05 -7.00 -7.49
C ALA A 36 14.64 -7.59 -7.63
N VAL A 37 13.62 -6.75 -7.85
CA VAL A 37 12.24 -7.21 -8.09
C VAL A 37 12.17 -8.02 -9.38
N LYS A 38 12.76 -7.50 -10.47
CA LYS A 38 12.80 -8.18 -11.77
C LYS A 38 13.53 -9.53 -11.69
N LYS A 39 14.68 -9.57 -11.02
CA LYS A 39 15.45 -10.81 -10.81
C LYS A 39 14.67 -11.82 -9.95
N ALA A 40 13.93 -11.36 -8.96
CA ALA A 40 13.13 -12.22 -8.09
C ALA A 40 11.96 -12.86 -8.85
N VAL A 41 11.27 -12.09 -9.70
CA VAL A 41 10.21 -12.58 -10.60
C VAL A 41 10.73 -13.67 -11.52
N GLN A 42 11.90 -13.48 -12.15
CA GLN A 42 12.54 -14.49 -13.00
C GLN A 42 12.87 -15.78 -12.24
N ARG A 43 13.14 -15.68 -10.94
CA ARG A 43 13.42 -16.81 -10.05
C ARG A 43 12.16 -17.41 -9.41
N GLN A 44 10.98 -16.88 -9.73
CA GLN A 44 9.71 -17.26 -9.13
C GLN A 44 9.74 -17.25 -7.59
N LYS A 45 10.44 -16.26 -7.02
CA LYS A 45 10.55 -16.08 -5.57
C LYS A 45 10.18 -14.66 -5.20
N ALA A 46 9.52 -14.47 -4.06
CA ALA A 46 9.25 -13.14 -3.54
C ALA A 46 10.56 -12.35 -3.36
N PHE A 47 10.60 -11.09 -3.79
CA PHE A 47 11.81 -10.26 -3.67
C PHE A 47 12.16 -9.95 -2.21
N LEU A 48 11.17 -9.99 -1.31
CA LEU A 48 11.37 -9.92 0.14
C LEU A 48 12.28 -11.04 0.65
N ASP A 49 12.10 -12.26 0.14
CA ASP A 49 12.87 -13.44 0.56
C ASP A 49 14.17 -13.59 -0.24
N ALA A 50 14.13 -13.31 -1.54
CA ALA A 50 15.28 -13.47 -2.43
C ALA A 50 16.31 -12.35 -2.24
N TYR A 51 15.85 -11.13 -1.95
CA TYR A 51 16.67 -9.92 -1.83
C TYR A 51 16.21 -9.07 -0.63
N PRO A 52 16.37 -9.57 0.60
CA PRO A 52 15.83 -8.90 1.78
C PRO A 52 16.39 -7.49 2.01
N ARG A 53 17.59 -7.18 1.50
CA ARG A 53 18.23 -5.85 1.64
C ARG A 53 18.03 -4.93 0.43
N ALA A 54 17.22 -5.32 -0.56
CA ALA A 54 16.88 -4.46 -1.69
C ALA A 54 16.08 -3.23 -1.25
N ARG A 55 16.13 -2.14 -2.02
CA ARG A 55 15.41 -0.90 -1.69
C ARG A 55 13.90 -1.11 -1.72
N ALA A 56 13.41 -1.89 -2.70
CA ALA A 56 12.01 -2.28 -2.74
C ALA A 56 11.59 -3.10 -1.50
N SER A 57 12.44 -4.02 -1.03
CA SER A 57 12.16 -4.82 0.17
C SER A 57 12.08 -3.96 1.43
N SER A 58 12.99 -3.02 1.60
CA SER A 58 12.94 -2.08 2.73
C SER A 58 11.71 -1.18 2.66
N ALA A 59 11.36 -0.65 1.49
CA ALA A 59 10.16 0.16 1.31
C ALA A 59 8.88 -0.61 1.67
N ILE A 60 8.77 -1.88 1.26
CA ILE A 60 7.63 -2.73 1.62
C ILE A 60 7.56 -2.98 3.13
N ARG A 61 8.69 -3.22 3.80
CA ARG A 61 8.67 -3.37 5.28
C ARG A 61 8.18 -2.11 5.98
N THR A 62 8.67 -0.94 5.57
CA THR A 62 8.17 0.33 6.09
C THR A 62 6.68 0.54 5.81
N LEU A 63 6.19 0.12 4.64
CA LEU A 63 4.76 0.15 4.34
C LEU A 63 3.96 -0.81 5.24
N ALA A 64 4.47 -2.03 5.45
CA ALA A 64 3.85 -3.02 6.33
C ALA A 64 3.76 -2.51 7.77
N GLU A 65 4.83 -1.93 8.32
CA GLU A 65 4.83 -1.30 9.64
C GLU A 65 3.77 -0.19 9.76
N LYS A 66 3.59 0.64 8.72
CA LYS A 66 2.53 1.67 8.73
C LYS A 66 1.14 1.07 8.73
N VAL A 67 0.91 0.03 7.93
CA VAL A 67 -0.38 -0.65 7.81
C VAL A 67 -0.74 -1.35 9.12
N ASP A 68 0.24 -2.00 9.76
CA ASP A 68 0.04 -2.71 11.04
C ASP A 68 -0.34 -1.75 12.18
N ASN A 69 0.09 -0.49 12.09
CA ASN A 69 -0.25 0.56 13.04
C ASN A 69 -1.57 1.30 12.72
N TRP A 70 -2.34 0.89 11.72
CA TRP A 70 -3.64 1.50 11.46
C TRP A 70 -4.64 1.19 12.59
N PRO A 71 -5.44 2.17 13.03
CA PRO A 71 -6.36 1.98 14.13
C PRO A 71 -7.40 0.92 13.76
N LEU A 72 -7.41 -0.18 14.53
CA LEU A 72 -8.48 -1.16 14.46
C LEU A 72 -9.64 -0.71 15.37
N PRO A 73 -10.90 -0.92 14.95
CA PRO A 73 -12.04 -0.68 15.82
C PRO A 73 -11.94 -1.60 17.05
N THR A 74 -11.78 -1.02 18.23
CA THR A 74 -11.56 -1.74 19.50
C THR A 74 -12.84 -2.09 20.25
N THR A 75 -14.02 -1.69 19.74
CA THR A 75 -15.31 -1.96 20.38
C THR A 75 -16.30 -2.50 19.35
N PRO A 76 -16.89 -3.70 19.55
CA PRO A 76 -18.01 -4.15 18.74
C PRO A 76 -19.19 -3.22 19.02
N ARG A 77 -19.57 -2.37 18.07
CA ARG A 77 -20.66 -1.39 18.27
C ARG A 77 -22.07 -1.97 18.13
N GLY A 78 -22.22 -3.31 18.11
CA GLY A 78 -23.54 -3.95 18.06
C GLY A 78 -24.33 -3.71 16.76
N HIS A 79 -23.70 -3.08 15.77
CA HIS A 79 -24.20 -3.00 14.39
C HIS A 79 -23.37 -3.94 13.52
N LEU A 80 -23.96 -4.43 12.43
CA LEU A 80 -23.31 -5.33 11.49
C LEU A 80 -22.11 -4.61 10.84
N GLU A 81 -20.92 -4.75 11.41
CA GLU A 81 -19.70 -4.12 10.93
C GLU A 81 -18.95 -5.10 10.01
N PHE A 82 -18.97 -4.76 8.71
CA PHE A 82 -18.03 -5.04 7.62
C PHE A 82 -17.18 -6.32 7.64
N PHE A 83 -17.53 -7.22 6.70
CA PHE A 83 -16.71 -8.15 5.88
C PHE A 83 -17.59 -9.31 5.36
N VAL A 84 -18.86 -9.38 5.79
CA VAL A 84 -19.78 -10.47 5.43
C VAL A 84 -20.51 -10.22 4.10
N GLU A 85 -20.89 -8.99 3.77
CA GLU A 85 -21.75 -8.73 2.58
C GLU A 85 -21.07 -9.14 1.26
N ARG A 86 -19.75 -8.98 1.11
CA ARG A 86 -19.02 -9.44 -0.09
C ARG A 86 -18.60 -10.91 -0.07
N LEU A 87 -18.80 -11.63 1.04
CA LEU A 87 -18.48 -13.06 1.14
C LEU A 87 -19.67 -13.94 0.73
N ILE A 88 -20.90 -13.43 0.81
CA ILE A 88 -22.14 -14.19 0.54
C ILE A 88 -22.54 -14.16 -0.95
N GLU A 89 -21.96 -13.27 -1.76
CA GLU A 89 -22.21 -13.19 -3.22
C GLU A 89 -21.19 -13.97 -4.09
N ALA A 90 -20.38 -14.85 -3.49
CA ALA A 90 -19.43 -15.71 -4.21
C ALA A 90 -19.86 -17.19 -4.20
#